data_AF-A0A971RJ57-F1
#
_entry.id   AF-A0A971RJ57-F1
#
_cell.length_a   1.000
_cell.length_b   1.000
_cell.length_c   1.000
_cell.angle_alpha   90.00
_cell.angle_beta   90.00
_cell.angle_gamma   90.00
#
_symmetry.space_group_name_H-M   'P 1'
#
loop_
_entity.id
_entity.type
_entity.pdbx_description
1 polymer ?
#
loop_
_entity_poly.entity_id
_entity_poly.type
_entity_poly.pdbx_seq_one_letter_code
_entity_poly.pdbx_strand_id
1 'polypeptide(L)'
;MVDGDTLHLQIDGRTEKARLIGVNTPEISHPGLNIKEQPYGREAADYTRKQLNGRQIYLELDAGERDRYGRLLVYVWLEQPANDSEAEVRAKMHNADLLINGYAEIMTVPPNVKYTDLFAQLQQEARQAGRGIWREFATKLPPGPDSSSADKYIGNSNSKKFHIPGCRWAGEISPENRVQFSTRTEALEAGYQPCKTCKP
;
A
#
# COMPACT_ATOMS: atom_id res chain seq x y z
N MET A 1 18.60 9.25 9.79
CA MET A 1 18.06 8.53 8.61
C MET A 1 19.20 8.28 7.63
N VAL A 2 19.20 7.13 6.95
CA VAL A 2 20.17 6.78 5.89
C VAL A 2 19.50 6.93 4.52
N ASP A 3 18.38 6.26 4.30
CA ASP A 3 17.50 6.31 3.11
C ASP A 3 16.03 6.27 3.59
N GLY A 4 15.06 6.03 2.70
CA GLY A 4 13.63 6.04 3.03
C GLY A 4 13.17 4.91 3.96
N ASP A 5 13.95 3.83 4.10
CA ASP A 5 13.58 2.63 4.86
C ASP A 5 14.63 2.15 5.87
N THR A 6 15.75 2.87 5.97
CA THR A 6 16.82 2.65 6.94
C THR A 6 16.97 3.85 7.87
N LEU A 7 16.76 3.59 9.16
CA LEU A 7 16.68 4.60 10.21
C LEU A 7 17.87 4.53 11.18
N HIS A 8 18.14 5.65 11.83
CA HIS A 8 18.95 5.70 13.05
C HIS A 8 18.02 6.08 14.19
N LEU A 9 17.82 5.19 15.14
CA LEU A 9 16.90 5.32 16.26
C LEU A 9 17.68 5.61 17.54
N GLN A 10 17.16 6.48 18.39
CA GLN A 10 17.67 6.64 19.76
C GLN A 10 16.84 5.74 20.68
N ILE A 11 17.45 4.71 21.23
CA ILE A 11 16.82 3.74 22.14
C ILE A 11 17.69 3.68 23.40
N ASP A 12 17.14 4.02 24.55
CA ASP A 12 17.84 4.02 25.85
C ASP A 12 19.21 4.73 25.84
N GLY A 13 19.26 5.88 25.16
CA GLY A 13 20.48 6.70 25.04
C GLY A 13 21.53 6.16 24.05
N ARG A 14 21.21 5.11 23.29
CA ARG A 14 22.07 4.53 22.25
C ARG A 14 21.48 4.75 20.86
N THR A 15 22.36 4.88 19.88
CA THR A 15 21.97 4.92 18.46
C THR A 15 21.94 3.52 17.88
N GLU A 16 20.75 3.05 17.50
CA GLU A 16 20.55 1.78 16.80
C GLU A 16 20.25 2.02 15.32
N LYS A 17 20.84 1.21 14.44
CA LYS A 17 20.47 1.21 13.02
C LYS A 17 19.31 0.24 12.81
N ALA A 18 18.24 0.70 12.19
CA ALA A 18 17.03 -0.10 11.95
C ALA A 18 16.66 -0.12 10.46
N ARG A 19 16.04 -1.22 10.03
CA ARG A 19 15.49 -1.44 8.69
C ARG A 19 14.01 -1.73 8.80
N LEU A 20 13.21 -0.99 8.04
CA LEU A 20 11.77 -1.20 7.98
C LEU A 20 11.46 -2.57 7.36
N ILE A 21 10.62 -3.36 8.03
CA ILE A 21 10.15 -4.65 7.51
C ILE A 21 9.08 -4.42 6.43
N GLY A 22 9.06 -5.27 5.41
CA GLY A 22 7.96 -5.35 4.45
C GLY A 22 7.98 -4.31 3.34
N VAL A 23 8.91 -3.35 3.37
CA VAL A 23 8.98 -2.25 2.40
C VAL A 23 10.40 -2.01 1.91
N ASN A 24 10.54 -1.58 0.65
CA ASN A 24 11.79 -1.14 0.06
C ASN A 24 11.58 0.18 -0.68
N THR A 25 12.23 1.24 -0.23
CA THR A 25 12.21 2.55 -0.89
C THR A 25 13.27 2.61 -1.99
N PRO A 26 13.09 3.43 -3.05
CA PRO A 26 14.15 3.65 -4.02
C PRO A 26 15.40 4.23 -3.35
N GLU A 27 16.56 3.74 -3.78
CA GLU A 27 17.86 4.08 -3.20
C GLU A 27 18.21 5.56 -3.43
N ILE A 28 18.83 6.20 -2.43
CA ILE A 28 19.47 7.50 -2.62
C ILE A 28 20.95 7.31 -2.98
N SER A 29 21.57 8.37 -3.50
CA SER A 29 23.00 8.33 -3.82
C SER A 29 23.85 8.07 -2.57
N HIS A 30 24.69 7.03 -2.61
CA HIS A 30 25.75 6.78 -1.64
C HIS A 30 27.11 6.75 -2.35
N PRO A 31 27.79 7.89 -2.50
CA PRO A 31 29.05 7.99 -3.26
C PRO A 31 30.15 7.05 -2.76
N GLY A 32 30.22 6.82 -1.44
CA GLY A 32 31.19 5.89 -0.83
C GLY A 32 30.90 4.40 -1.09
N LEU A 33 29.71 4.06 -1.60
CA LEU A 33 29.29 2.70 -1.94
C LEU A 33 29.03 2.51 -3.45
N ASN A 34 29.30 3.54 -4.26
CA ASN A 34 29.00 3.57 -5.70
C ASN A 34 27.52 3.26 -6.03
N ILE A 35 26.61 3.64 -5.13
CA ILE A 35 25.16 3.51 -5.34
C ILE A 35 24.66 4.80 -5.99
N LYS A 36 24.07 4.67 -7.18
CA LYS A 36 23.40 5.78 -7.88
C LYS A 36 21.99 5.94 -7.35
N GLU A 37 21.54 7.18 -7.25
CA GLU A 37 20.17 7.51 -6.90
C GLU A 37 19.19 6.91 -7.91
N GLN A 38 18.15 6.27 -7.38
CA GLN A 38 17.04 5.75 -8.15
C GLN A 38 15.95 6.82 -8.28
N PRO A 39 15.14 6.80 -9.34
CA PRO A 39 13.98 7.69 -9.45
C PRO A 39 13.12 7.63 -8.18
N TYR A 40 12.72 8.80 -7.69
CA TYR A 40 11.91 8.98 -6.47
C TYR A 40 12.61 8.67 -5.13
N GLY A 41 13.91 8.34 -5.14
CA GLY A 41 14.65 8.02 -3.93
C GLY A 41 14.73 9.19 -2.95
N ARG A 42 15.02 10.40 -3.45
CA ARG A 42 15.06 11.59 -2.60
C ARG A 42 13.71 11.92 -1.99
N GLU A 43 12.64 11.80 -2.77
CA GLU A 43 11.28 12.07 -2.34
C GLU A 43 10.84 11.10 -1.24
N ALA A 44 11.14 9.81 -1.38
CA ALA A 44 10.85 8.81 -0.35
C ALA A 44 11.63 9.08 0.95
N ALA A 45 12.92 9.40 0.83
CA ALA A 45 13.75 9.77 1.97
C ALA A 45 13.23 11.04 2.67
N ASP A 46 12.93 12.09 1.92
CA ASP A 46 12.43 13.35 2.47
C ASP A 46 11.05 13.18 3.12
N TYR A 47 10.20 12.30 2.58
CA TYR A 47 8.93 11.93 3.20
C TYR A 47 9.12 11.26 4.56
N THR A 48 9.92 10.19 4.63
CA THR A 48 10.24 9.50 5.89
C THR A 48 10.84 10.48 6.90
N ARG A 49 11.76 11.34 6.47
CA ARG A 49 12.37 12.36 7.35
C ARG A 49 11.32 13.28 7.95
N LYS A 50 10.37 13.76 7.14
CA LYS A 50 9.30 14.65 7.58
C LYS A 50 8.38 13.99 8.63
N GLN A 51 8.09 12.69 8.47
CA GLN A 51 7.20 11.97 9.39
C GLN A 51 7.88 11.62 10.73
N LEU A 52 9.17 11.27 10.71
CA LEU A 52 9.82 10.62 11.83
C LEU A 52 10.85 11.47 12.60
N ASN A 53 11.45 12.49 11.99
CA ASN A 53 12.54 13.22 12.66
C ASN A 53 12.07 13.92 13.94
N GLY A 54 12.75 13.63 15.05
CA GLY A 54 12.44 14.21 16.36
C GLY A 54 11.13 13.74 16.97
N ARG A 55 10.44 12.79 16.34
CA ARG A 55 9.16 12.24 16.80
C ARG A 55 9.41 11.03 17.71
N GLN A 56 8.62 10.92 18.79
CA GLN A 56 8.51 9.69 19.54
C GLN A 56 7.69 8.68 18.75
N ILE A 57 8.23 7.49 18.56
CA ILE A 57 7.62 6.40 17.79
C ILE A 57 7.59 5.12 18.62
N TYR A 58 6.75 4.18 18.20
CA TYR A 58 6.66 2.85 18.80
C TYR A 58 7.17 1.82 17.79
N LEU A 59 7.95 0.86 18.28
CA LEU A 59 8.57 -0.18 17.46
C LEU A 59 7.87 -1.50 17.74
N GLU A 60 7.53 -2.22 16.68
CA GLU A 60 7.07 -3.60 16.75
C GLU A 60 8.10 -4.49 16.01
N LEU A 61 8.56 -5.54 16.69
CA LEU A 61 9.40 -6.57 16.10
C LEU A 61 8.53 -7.71 15.54
N ASP A 62 9.11 -8.51 14.66
CA ASP A 62 8.50 -9.76 14.18
C ASP A 62 9.39 -10.94 14.60
N ALA A 63 9.14 -12.13 14.06
CA ALA A 63 9.81 -13.38 14.42
C ALA A 63 11.35 -13.31 14.44
N GLY A 64 11.96 -12.49 13.59
CA GLY A 64 13.39 -12.19 13.55
C GLY A 64 13.69 -10.74 13.88
N GLU A 65 14.49 -10.50 14.92
CA GLU A 65 14.75 -9.14 15.40
C GLU A 65 15.82 -8.39 14.59
N ARG A 66 16.80 -9.10 14.01
CA ARG A 66 17.92 -8.48 13.31
C ARG A 66 18.26 -9.19 12.02
N ASP A 67 18.78 -8.43 11.05
CA ASP A 67 19.34 -8.99 9.83
C ASP A 67 20.82 -9.38 9.99
N ARG A 68 21.38 -10.00 8.94
CA ARG A 68 22.79 -10.38 8.85
C ARG A 68 23.79 -9.22 8.96
N TYR A 69 23.33 -7.98 8.82
CA TYR A 69 24.15 -6.77 8.95
C TYR A 69 24.01 -6.15 10.34
N GLY A 70 23.28 -6.80 11.25
CA GLY A 70 23.05 -6.34 12.61
C GLY A 70 22.01 -5.23 12.74
N ARG A 71 21.28 -4.89 11.66
CA ARG A 71 20.22 -3.86 11.73
C ARG A 71 19.01 -4.44 12.45
N LEU A 72 18.40 -3.66 13.33
CA LEU A 72 17.11 -4.00 13.93
C LEU A 72 16.01 -4.00 12.86
N LEU A 73 15.19 -5.03 12.81
CA LEU A 73 14.08 -5.18 11.88
C LEU A 73 12.80 -4.75 12.58
N VAL A 74 12.14 -3.71 12.06
CA VAL A 74 11.02 -3.07 12.75
C VAL A 74 9.84 -2.74 11.83
N TYR A 75 8.64 -2.85 12.38
CA TYR A 75 7.50 -2.03 11.99
C TYR A 75 7.46 -0.77 12.87
N VAL A 76 7.29 0.39 12.25
CA VAL A 76 7.28 1.69 12.94
C VAL A 76 5.87 2.22 13.03
N TRP A 77 5.41 2.45 14.25
CA TRP A 77 4.12 3.04 14.57
C TRP A 77 4.29 4.49 15.04
N LEU A 78 3.56 5.40 14.42
CA LEU A 78 3.59 6.85 14.68
C LEU A 78 2.87 7.24 15.99
N GLU A 79 2.01 6.35 16.47
CA GLU A 79 1.26 6.40 17.72
C GLU A 79 1.11 4.96 18.25
N GLN A 80 0.83 4.77 19.53
CA GLN A 80 0.67 3.43 20.09
C GLN A 80 -0.58 2.77 19.47
N PRO A 81 -0.43 1.61 18.80
CA PRO A 81 -1.58 0.92 18.23
C PRO A 81 -2.43 0.29 19.34
N ALA A 82 -3.75 0.30 19.16
CA ALA A 82 -4.67 -0.42 20.04
C ALA A 82 -4.64 -1.94 19.78
N ASN A 83 -4.42 -2.32 18.52
CA ASN A 83 -4.29 -3.69 18.02
C ASN A 83 -3.66 -3.65 16.62
N ASP A 84 -3.53 -4.81 15.99
CA ASP A 84 -2.94 -4.97 14.66
C ASP A 84 -3.97 -4.98 13.51
N SER A 85 -5.16 -4.41 13.74
CA SER A 85 -6.18 -4.29 12.68
C SER A 85 -5.70 -3.44 11.51
N GLU A 86 -6.22 -3.74 10.32
CA GLU A 86 -5.93 -2.96 9.11
C GLU A 86 -6.18 -1.45 9.29
N ALA A 87 -7.23 -1.07 10.02
CA ALA A 87 -7.54 0.33 10.30
C ALA A 87 -6.42 1.03 11.09
N GLU A 88 -5.90 0.38 12.13
CA GLU A 88 -4.76 0.89 12.90
C GLU A 88 -3.50 0.93 12.03
N VAL A 89 -3.21 -0.13 11.28
CA VAL A 89 -2.04 -0.21 10.39
C VAL A 89 -2.04 0.93 9.37
N ARG A 90 -3.16 1.14 8.66
CA ARG A 90 -3.29 2.22 7.66
C ARG A 90 -3.16 3.61 8.27
N ALA A 91 -3.70 3.80 9.48
CA ALA A 91 -3.73 5.11 10.11
C ALA A 91 -2.40 5.48 10.79
N LYS A 92 -1.67 4.50 11.32
CA LYS A 92 -0.59 4.76 12.28
C LYS A 92 0.74 4.11 11.92
N MET A 93 0.81 3.16 10.99
CA MET A 93 2.07 2.49 10.66
C MET A 93 2.79 3.18 9.50
N HIS A 94 4.01 3.65 9.75
CA HIS A 94 4.84 4.32 8.73
C HIS A 94 5.18 3.39 7.56
N ASN A 95 5.44 2.10 7.82
CA ASN A 95 5.69 1.11 6.77
C ASN A 95 4.51 1.03 5.79
N ALA A 96 3.28 0.97 6.31
CA ALA A 96 2.07 0.95 5.50
C ALA A 96 1.86 2.28 4.75
N ASP A 97 2.09 3.40 5.42
CA ASP A 97 1.98 4.75 4.86
C ASP A 97 2.91 4.97 3.64
N LEU A 98 4.12 4.42 3.68
CA LEU A 98 5.04 4.41 2.53
C LEU A 98 4.44 3.70 1.31
N LEU A 99 3.78 2.56 1.51
CA LEU A 99 3.11 1.83 0.42
C LEU A 99 1.88 2.58 -0.08
N ILE A 100 1.03 3.06 0.83
CA ILE A 100 -0.21 3.79 0.52
C ILE A 100 0.05 5.02 -0.36
N ASN A 101 1.15 5.72 -0.11
CA ASN A 101 1.51 6.93 -0.86
C ASN A 101 2.48 6.66 -2.03
N GLY A 102 2.90 5.40 -2.24
CA GLY A 102 3.77 5.01 -3.34
C GLY A 102 5.22 5.48 -3.18
N TYR A 103 5.73 5.57 -1.96
CA TYR A 103 7.15 5.86 -1.69
C TYR A 103 8.01 4.60 -1.60
N ALA A 104 7.39 3.42 -1.49
CA ALA A 104 8.07 2.14 -1.41
C ALA A 104 7.38 1.05 -2.24
N GLU A 105 8.12 -0.01 -2.52
CA GLU A 105 7.61 -1.30 -2.98
C GLU A 105 7.54 -2.29 -1.81
N ILE A 106 6.68 -3.29 -1.91
CA ILE A 106 6.65 -4.39 -0.94
C ILE A 106 7.92 -5.23 -1.03
N MET A 107 8.48 -5.60 0.12
CA MET A 107 9.62 -6.52 0.23
C MET A 107 9.37 -7.58 1.30
N THR A 108 9.04 -8.79 0.89
CA THR A 108 8.76 -9.92 1.78
C THR A 108 10.05 -10.72 2.05
N VAL A 109 10.48 -10.77 3.32
CA VAL A 109 11.66 -11.52 3.75
C VAL A 109 11.31 -12.36 4.98
N PRO A 110 11.19 -13.69 4.86
CA PRO A 110 10.97 -14.57 6.00
C PRO A 110 12.09 -14.48 7.04
N PRO A 111 11.78 -14.67 8.34
CA PRO A 111 10.47 -15.03 8.88
C PRO A 111 9.54 -13.82 9.12
N ASN A 112 9.96 -12.60 8.79
CA ASN A 112 9.25 -11.36 9.12
C ASN A 112 8.18 -11.02 8.08
N VAL A 113 7.02 -11.66 8.21
CA VAL A 113 5.95 -11.61 7.20
C VAL A 113 4.60 -11.21 7.75
N LYS A 114 4.50 -10.75 9.02
CA LYS A 114 3.24 -10.50 9.73
C LYS A 114 2.18 -9.73 8.91
N TYR A 115 2.58 -8.64 8.23
CA TYR A 115 1.65 -7.77 7.47
C TYR A 115 1.73 -7.95 5.94
N THR A 116 2.34 -9.03 5.44
CA THR A 116 2.63 -9.20 3.99
C THR A 116 1.38 -9.10 3.12
N ASP A 117 0.30 -9.79 3.48
CA ASP A 117 -0.93 -9.81 2.67
C ASP A 117 -1.57 -8.41 2.60
N LEU A 118 -1.62 -7.71 3.74
CA LEU A 118 -2.11 -6.34 3.79
C LEU A 118 -1.22 -5.40 2.97
N PHE A 119 0.10 -5.48 3.12
CA PHE A 119 1.03 -4.64 2.36
C PHE A 119 0.91 -4.84 0.85
N ALA A 120 0.65 -6.08 0.41
CA ALA A 120 0.42 -6.36 -1.01
C ALA A 120 -0.84 -5.65 -1.52
N GLN A 121 -1.92 -5.63 -0.73
CA GLN A 121 -3.13 -4.88 -1.03
C GLN A 121 -2.86 -3.36 -1.08
N LEU A 122 -2.15 -2.80 -0.09
CA LEU A 122 -1.83 -1.36 -0.05
C LEU A 122 -1.04 -0.90 -1.27
N GLN A 123 -0.05 -1.69 -1.69
CA GLN A 123 0.70 -1.41 -2.90
C GLN A 123 -0.19 -1.45 -4.15
N GLN A 124 -1.09 -2.44 -4.24
CA GLN A 124 -2.01 -2.54 -5.36
C GLN A 124 -2.91 -1.30 -5.47
N GLU A 125 -3.44 -0.82 -4.34
CA GLU A 125 -4.23 0.41 -4.28
C GLU A 125 -3.41 1.64 -4.74
N ALA A 126 -2.17 1.76 -4.27
CA ALA A 126 -1.28 2.86 -4.68
C ALA A 126 -0.92 2.81 -6.17
N ARG A 127 -0.75 1.60 -6.74
CA ARG A 127 -0.54 1.39 -8.18
C ARG A 127 -1.75 1.82 -8.99
N GLN A 128 -2.95 1.39 -8.60
CA GLN A 128 -4.20 1.74 -9.28
C GLN A 128 -4.47 3.25 -9.22
N ALA A 129 -4.13 3.89 -8.09
CA ALA A 129 -4.25 5.33 -7.91
C ALA A 129 -3.08 6.13 -8.52
N GLY A 130 -2.10 5.49 -9.16
CA GLY A 130 -0.95 6.15 -9.77
C GLY A 130 -0.15 7.01 -8.78
N ARG A 131 0.03 6.55 -7.54
CA ARG A 131 0.72 7.33 -6.49
C ARG A 131 2.23 7.13 -6.53
N GLY A 132 2.97 8.17 -6.15
CA GLY A 132 4.44 8.15 -6.04
C GLY A 132 5.16 7.49 -7.23
N ILE A 133 5.95 6.45 -6.97
CA ILE A 133 6.70 5.68 -7.98
C ILE A 133 5.81 5.09 -9.09
N TRP A 134 4.50 4.96 -8.87
CA TRP A 134 3.55 4.41 -9.83
C TRP A 134 3.01 5.45 -10.84
N ARG A 135 3.33 6.74 -10.68
CA ARG A 135 2.81 7.84 -11.55
C ARG A 135 3.11 7.62 -13.03
N GLU A 136 4.33 7.23 -13.39
CA GLU A 136 4.72 7.02 -14.79
C GLU A 136 4.24 5.67 -15.36
N PHE A 137 3.91 4.71 -14.51
CA PHE A 137 3.26 3.47 -14.96
C PHE A 137 1.80 3.73 -15.31
N ALA A 138 1.08 4.53 -14.51
CA ALA A 138 -0.30 4.91 -14.77
C ALA A 138 -0.47 5.67 -16.11
N THR A 139 0.55 6.40 -16.58
CA THR A 139 0.51 7.12 -17.87
C THR A 139 0.86 6.26 -19.09
N LYS A 140 1.46 5.08 -18.90
CA LYS A 140 1.88 4.15 -19.97
C LYS A 140 1.00 2.92 -20.11
N LEU A 141 0.24 2.57 -19.08
CA LEU A 141 -0.84 1.60 -19.24
C LEU A 141 -1.92 2.24 -20.15
N PRO A 142 -2.42 1.53 -21.18
CA PRO A 142 -3.71 1.93 -21.77
C PRO A 142 -4.68 2.08 -20.60
N PRO A 143 -5.60 3.07 -20.60
CA PRO A 143 -6.49 3.29 -19.47
C PRO A 143 -7.04 1.92 -19.07
N GLY A 144 -6.64 1.47 -17.87
CA GLY A 144 -7.31 0.34 -17.25
C GLY A 144 -8.80 0.69 -17.21
N PRO A 145 -9.71 -0.28 -17.04
CA PRO A 145 -11.14 -0.03 -17.15
C PRO A 145 -11.74 1.02 -16.18
N ASP A 146 -10.92 1.76 -15.42
CA ASP A 146 -11.32 2.67 -14.34
C ASP A 146 -10.86 4.14 -14.48
N SER A 147 -10.63 4.66 -15.69
CA SER A 147 -10.57 6.13 -15.80
C SER A 147 -11.14 6.67 -17.10
N SER A 148 -12.33 7.29 -16.98
CA SER A 148 -13.05 8.12 -17.97
C SER A 148 -14.06 7.45 -18.93
N SER A 149 -14.97 6.64 -18.41
CA SER A 149 -16.32 6.62 -19.00
C SER A 149 -17.37 6.54 -17.91
N ALA A 150 -18.25 7.53 -17.85
CA ALA A 150 -19.29 7.75 -16.84
C ALA A 150 -20.44 6.73 -16.87
N ASP A 151 -20.16 5.48 -17.19
CA ASP A 151 -21.12 4.38 -17.23
C ASP A 151 -20.33 3.15 -16.77
N LYS A 152 -20.95 2.15 -16.10
CA LYS A 152 -20.87 0.72 -16.52
C LYS A 152 -21.00 -0.38 -15.45
N TYR A 153 -21.16 -0.13 -14.16
CA TYR A 153 -21.43 -1.26 -13.25
C TYR A 153 -22.93 -1.64 -13.27
N ILE A 154 -23.24 -2.91 -13.54
CA ILE A 154 -24.60 -3.44 -13.62
C ILE A 154 -24.84 -4.30 -12.37
N GLY A 155 -25.66 -3.81 -11.46
CA GLY A 155 -26.14 -4.51 -10.27
C GLY A 155 -27.38 -5.35 -10.54
N ASN A 156 -27.47 -6.50 -9.88
CA ASN A 156 -28.70 -7.27 -9.72
C ASN A 156 -29.25 -7.02 -8.30
N SER A 157 -30.39 -6.33 -8.20
CA SER A 157 -30.99 -5.93 -6.91
C SER A 157 -31.42 -7.12 -6.04
N ASN A 158 -31.70 -8.27 -6.65
CA ASN A 158 -32.06 -9.51 -5.97
C ASN A 158 -30.82 -10.21 -5.41
N SER A 159 -29.80 -10.47 -6.26
CA SER A 159 -28.61 -11.20 -5.81
C SER A 159 -27.57 -10.32 -5.09
N LYS A 160 -27.77 -9.00 -5.06
CA LYS A 160 -26.81 -8.00 -4.58
C LYS A 160 -25.40 -8.21 -5.16
N LYS A 161 -25.33 -8.57 -6.44
CA LYS A 161 -24.05 -8.67 -7.16
C LYS A 161 -23.98 -7.62 -8.22
N PHE A 162 -22.80 -7.04 -8.42
CA PHE A 162 -22.56 -6.11 -9.52
C PHE A 162 -21.51 -6.66 -10.48
N HIS A 163 -21.57 -6.18 -11.71
CA HIS A 163 -20.88 -6.74 -12.88
C HIS A 163 -20.37 -5.61 -13.78
N ILE A 164 -19.33 -5.87 -14.59
CA ILE A 164 -19.00 -5.02 -15.74
C ILE A 164 -19.93 -5.32 -16.93
N PRO A 165 -20.12 -4.39 -17.89
CA PRO A 165 -20.89 -4.64 -19.10
C PRO A 165 -20.13 -5.62 -19.99
N GLY A 166 -20.87 -6.57 -20.56
CA GLY A 166 -20.29 -7.69 -21.29
C GLY A 166 -20.06 -8.94 -20.43
N CYS A 167 -20.26 -8.87 -19.11
CA CYS A 167 -20.35 -10.07 -18.30
C CYS A 167 -21.59 -10.88 -18.69
N ARG A 168 -21.44 -12.19 -18.96
CA ARG A 168 -22.56 -13.08 -19.32
C ARG A 168 -23.74 -12.97 -18.34
N TRP A 169 -23.42 -12.92 -17.05
CA TRP A 169 -24.40 -12.84 -15.98
C TRP A 169 -25.10 -11.48 -15.94
N ALA A 170 -24.44 -10.41 -16.38
CA ALA A 170 -25.06 -9.10 -16.51
C ALA A 170 -26.08 -9.06 -17.66
N GLY A 171 -25.90 -9.89 -18.69
CA GLY A 171 -26.87 -10.07 -19.78
C GLY A 171 -28.13 -10.80 -19.34
N GLU A 172 -28.04 -11.63 -18.29
CA GLU A 172 -29.14 -12.44 -17.76
C GLU A 172 -29.98 -11.70 -16.69
N ILE A 173 -29.56 -10.51 -16.25
CA ILE A 173 -30.31 -9.71 -15.27
C ILE A 173 -31.59 -9.18 -15.94
N SER A 174 -32.74 -9.54 -15.38
CA SER A 174 -34.03 -9.01 -15.82
C SER A 174 -34.09 -7.48 -15.66
N PRO A 175 -34.79 -6.76 -16.55
CA PRO A 175 -34.84 -5.29 -16.52
C PRO A 175 -35.27 -4.71 -15.16
N GLU A 176 -36.25 -5.35 -14.51
CA GLU A 176 -36.77 -4.98 -13.18
C GLU A 176 -35.77 -5.12 -12.03
N ASN A 177 -34.76 -5.99 -12.16
CA ASN A 177 -33.74 -6.21 -11.15
C ASN A 177 -32.42 -5.51 -11.47
N ARG A 178 -32.36 -4.76 -12.57
CA ARG A 178 -31.15 -4.11 -13.04
C ARG A 178 -30.96 -2.76 -12.37
N VAL A 179 -29.84 -2.59 -11.67
CA VAL A 179 -29.38 -1.33 -11.08
C VAL A 179 -28.09 -0.91 -11.77
N GLN A 180 -27.85 0.39 -11.92
CA GLN A 180 -26.59 0.90 -12.47
C GLN A 180 -25.83 1.64 -11.38
N PHE A 181 -24.51 1.42 -11.33
CA PHE A 181 -23.60 2.19 -10.50
C PHE A 181 -22.55 2.88 -11.36
N SER A 182 -22.23 4.11 -11.00
CA SER A 182 -21.24 4.94 -11.68
C SER A 182 -19.83 4.59 -11.21
N THR A 183 -19.69 4.05 -10.00
CA THR A 183 -18.39 3.62 -9.45
C THR A 183 -18.49 2.28 -8.72
N ARG A 184 -17.34 1.61 -8.60
CA ARG A 184 -17.20 0.39 -7.78
C ARG A 184 -17.53 0.67 -6.31
N THR A 185 -17.05 1.80 -5.78
CA THR A 185 -17.27 2.20 -4.39
C THR A 185 -18.76 2.37 -4.10
N GLU A 186 -19.50 3.04 -4.98
CA GLU A 186 -20.95 3.21 -4.87
C GLU A 186 -21.69 1.88 -4.78
N ALA A 187 -21.31 0.90 -5.62
CA ALA A 187 -21.90 -0.43 -5.58
C ALA A 187 -21.62 -1.15 -4.24
N LEU A 188 -20.40 -1.04 -3.72
CA LEU A 188 -20.01 -1.63 -2.43
C LEU A 188 -20.75 -0.98 -1.25
N GLU A 189 -20.84 0.35 -1.23
CA GLU A 189 -21.57 1.10 -0.21
C GLU A 189 -23.07 0.82 -0.26
N ALA A 190 -23.62 0.58 -1.45
CA ALA A 190 -25.01 0.13 -1.64
C ALA A 190 -25.24 -1.34 -1.23
N GLY A 191 -24.21 -2.03 -0.73
CA GLY A 191 -24.28 -3.39 -0.23
C GLY A 191 -24.17 -4.48 -1.30
N TYR A 192 -23.64 -4.15 -2.49
CA TYR A 192 -23.46 -5.11 -3.57
C TYR A 192 -22.05 -5.70 -3.53
N GLN A 193 -21.93 -6.97 -3.90
CA GLN A 193 -20.66 -7.68 -3.95
C GLN A 193 -20.18 -7.85 -5.40
N PRO A 194 -18.86 -7.80 -5.65
CA PRO A 194 -18.32 -7.96 -6.99
C PRO A 194 -18.54 -9.39 -7.49
N CYS A 195 -18.96 -9.51 -8.75
CA CYS A 195 -19.09 -10.81 -9.38
C CYS A 195 -17.73 -11.52 -9.50
N LYS A 196 -17.63 -12.71 -8.90
CA LYS A 196 -16.39 -13.52 -8.93
C LYS A 196 -15.92 -13.91 -10.33
N THR A 197 -16.82 -13.90 -11.33
CA THR A 197 -16.50 -14.27 -12.71
C THR A 197 -15.84 -13.13 -13.48
N CYS A 198 -16.46 -11.94 -13.51
CA CYS A 198 -15.90 -10.82 -14.25
C CYS A 198 -14.94 -9.95 -13.43
N LYS A 199 -14.83 -10.22 -12.12
CA LYS A 199 -13.98 -9.50 -11.15
C LYS A 199 -14.01 -7.98 -11.38
N PRO A 200 -15.24 -7.39 -11.38
CA PRO A 200 -15.43 -5.96 -11.52
C PRO A 200 -14.84 -5.24 -10.31
#